data_AF-A0A535BSI1-F1
#
_entry.id   AF-A0A535BSI1-F1
#
_cell.length_a   1.000
_cell.length_b   1.000
_cell.length_c   1.000
_cell.angle_alpha   90.00
_cell.angle_beta   90.00
_cell.angle_gamma   90.00
#
_symmetry.space_group_name_H-M   'P 1'
#
loop_
_entity.id
_entity.type
_entity.pdbx_description
1 polymer ?
#
loop_
_entity_poly.entity_id
_entity_poly.type
_entity_poly.pdbx_seq_one_letter_code
_entity_poly.pdbx_strand_id
1 'polypeptide(L)'
;MRGRQPVRGFERRHPRRDEMPGVPEVKPFADVRHGPDGRQLDREDDQRSDPRHQSAHRQNDSMPPAAQKRIADLRERIEKANYEYHVLDQPTIADEAYDALIRELRELEEKHPELVTPESPTQRVGAAPSTRFAPVEHARPMLSLSNVFDEAEFRAFDQRVRKALGRDDIGYVCELKIDGLAINLTYQDGTFVQGATRGDGTTGEDVTANLRTIKSIPLSFRQKVSGRVDVRGEVYLPKKSFEATNKERAERGEPTFANPRNAAAGAVRQLDPAATAKRNLAFFAYSAAGLDVASQAQLLQRLRDLGVRTNTHWRAAKEVDAVLAFVNEWRQKRQELDYGTDGVVVKVDRIEDQEKLGFVANNPRWATAFKFPAEQATTTIEDILIYVGRTGVLTPVAALAPVL
;
A
#
# COMPACT_ATOMS: atom_id res chain seq x y z
N MET A 1 49.56 -10.27 -44.83
CA MET A 1 48.77 -11.46 -44.43
C MET A 1 47.46 -11.01 -43.81
N ARG A 2 46.36 -11.68 -44.22
CA ARG A 2 44.97 -11.64 -43.69
C ARG A 2 44.14 -10.39 -44.00
N GLY A 3 43.39 -10.50 -45.09
CA GLY A 3 42.27 -9.63 -45.43
C GLY A 3 41.06 -9.86 -44.52
N ARG A 4 40.22 -8.83 -44.41
CA ARG A 4 38.91 -8.88 -43.75
C ARG A 4 37.82 -8.70 -44.81
N GLN A 5 36.94 -9.69 -44.90
CA GLN A 5 35.70 -9.64 -45.67
C GLN A 5 34.67 -8.72 -44.99
N PRO A 6 33.79 -8.05 -45.75
CA PRO A 6 32.66 -7.30 -45.19
C PRO A 6 31.46 -8.23 -44.92
N VAL A 7 30.87 -8.08 -43.73
CA VAL A 7 29.68 -8.81 -43.28
C VAL A 7 28.43 -8.19 -43.90
N ARG A 8 27.59 -9.04 -44.49
CA ARG A 8 26.34 -8.68 -45.20
C ARG A 8 25.27 -8.13 -44.25
N GLY A 9 24.61 -7.07 -44.71
CA GLY A 9 23.44 -6.48 -44.07
C GLY A 9 22.21 -7.38 -44.13
N PHE A 10 21.45 -7.40 -43.04
CA PHE A 10 20.13 -8.00 -42.95
C PHE A 10 19.07 -6.91 -43.17
N GLU A 11 18.48 -6.87 -44.36
CA GLU A 11 17.25 -6.13 -44.64
C GLU A 11 16.06 -6.85 -43.98
N ARG A 12 15.36 -6.18 -43.06
CA ARG A 12 14.04 -6.61 -42.58
C ARG A 12 12.97 -5.98 -43.48
N ARG A 13 12.26 -6.81 -44.25
CA ARG A 13 11.06 -6.42 -44.99
C ARG A 13 9.84 -6.44 -44.06
N HIS A 14 9.14 -5.32 -43.98
CA HIS A 14 7.76 -5.22 -43.49
C HIS A 14 6.78 -5.76 -44.53
N PRO A 15 5.77 -6.57 -44.15
CA PRO A 15 4.54 -6.67 -44.91
C PRO A 15 3.53 -5.60 -44.47
N ARG A 16 2.83 -5.05 -45.47
CA ARG A 16 1.80 -4.02 -45.37
C ARG A 16 0.49 -4.58 -44.82
N ARG A 17 -0.34 -3.65 -44.32
CA ARG A 17 -1.79 -3.75 -44.09
C ARG A 17 -2.49 -4.34 -45.32
N ASP A 18 -3.41 -5.28 -45.10
CA ASP A 18 -4.84 -5.17 -45.43
C ASP A 18 -5.55 -6.49 -45.08
N GLU A 19 -6.88 -6.39 -44.90
CA GLU A 19 -7.87 -7.46 -44.72
C GLU A 19 -8.18 -7.95 -43.28
N MET A 20 -9.15 -7.26 -42.66
CA MET A 20 -10.03 -7.82 -41.62
C MET A 20 -11.36 -8.27 -42.24
N PRO A 21 -11.89 -9.46 -41.91
CA PRO A 21 -13.30 -9.79 -42.13
C PRO A 21 -14.15 -9.39 -40.91
N GLY A 22 -15.37 -8.95 -41.21
CA GLY A 22 -16.27 -8.22 -40.32
C GLY A 22 -16.92 -9.01 -39.19
N VAL A 23 -17.28 -8.24 -38.16
CA VAL A 23 -18.08 -8.62 -37.00
C VAL A 23 -19.57 -8.56 -37.39
N PRO A 24 -20.41 -9.58 -37.08
CA PRO A 24 -21.85 -9.46 -37.28
C PRO A 24 -22.55 -8.73 -36.13
N GLU A 25 -23.47 -7.84 -36.49
CA GLU A 25 -24.38 -7.08 -35.62
C GLU A 25 -25.26 -7.99 -34.75
N VAL A 26 -25.43 -7.58 -33.48
CA VAL A 26 -26.44 -8.12 -32.56
C VAL A 26 -27.60 -7.12 -32.48
N LYS A 27 -28.80 -7.55 -32.89
CA LYS A 27 -30.05 -6.79 -32.72
C LYS A 27 -30.60 -6.97 -31.28
N PRO A 28 -31.20 -5.94 -30.68
CA PRO A 28 -31.80 -6.05 -29.35
C PRO A 28 -33.22 -6.63 -29.43
N PHE A 29 -33.53 -7.56 -28.52
CA PHE A 29 -34.90 -8.05 -28.30
C PHE A 29 -35.61 -7.23 -27.22
N ALA A 30 -36.88 -6.98 -27.49
CA ALA A 30 -37.75 -6.03 -26.81
C ALA A 30 -38.45 -6.60 -25.55
N ASP A 31 -38.85 -5.66 -24.70
CA ASP A 31 -39.85 -5.76 -23.64
C ASP A 31 -41.17 -6.39 -24.08
N VAL A 32 -41.77 -7.25 -23.23
CA VAL A 32 -43.24 -7.35 -23.09
C VAL A 32 -43.63 -7.57 -21.62
N ARG A 33 -44.67 -6.83 -21.22
CA ARG A 33 -45.25 -6.68 -19.88
C ARG A 33 -46.31 -7.75 -19.54
N HIS A 34 -46.52 -7.90 -18.22
CA HIS A 34 -47.77 -8.13 -17.46
C HIS A 34 -48.90 -9.07 -17.94
N GLY A 35 -49.39 -9.89 -16.98
CA GLY A 35 -50.78 -10.35 -16.93
C GLY A 35 -51.00 -11.58 -16.01
N PRO A 36 -51.75 -11.47 -14.89
CA PRO A 36 -51.93 -12.53 -13.89
C PRO A 36 -53.22 -13.34 -14.11
N ASP A 37 -53.27 -14.58 -13.61
CA ASP A 37 -54.41 -15.08 -12.82
C ASP A 37 -54.29 -16.58 -12.46
N GLY A 38 -54.64 -16.89 -11.21
CA GLY A 38 -55.66 -17.91 -10.97
C GLY A 38 -55.24 -19.34 -10.57
N ARG A 39 -55.57 -19.63 -9.31
CA ARG A 39 -56.16 -20.90 -8.79
C ARG A 39 -55.24 -21.99 -8.24
N GLN A 40 -55.08 -21.85 -6.93
CA GLN A 40 -55.12 -22.85 -5.88
C GLN A 40 -56.13 -24.00 -6.13
N LEU A 41 -55.68 -25.25 -6.02
CA LEU A 41 -56.49 -26.41 -5.64
C LEU A 41 -55.64 -27.38 -4.82
N ASP A 42 -56.04 -27.54 -3.56
CA ASP A 42 -55.61 -28.57 -2.61
C ASP A 42 -56.03 -29.96 -3.11
N ARG A 43 -55.17 -30.97 -2.91
CA ARG A 43 -55.56 -32.35 -2.57
C ARG A 43 -54.45 -33.05 -1.79
N GLU A 44 -54.83 -33.54 -0.61
CA GLU A 44 -54.07 -34.40 0.30
C GLU A 44 -53.99 -35.87 -0.18
N ASP A 45 -52.98 -36.54 0.36
CA ASP A 45 -52.80 -37.97 0.66
C ASP A 45 -52.83 -39.04 -0.44
N ASP A 46 -51.70 -39.75 -0.58
CA ASP A 46 -51.68 -41.18 -0.22
C ASP A 46 -50.25 -41.67 0.14
N GLN A 47 -50.15 -42.40 1.26
CA GLN A 47 -48.93 -42.99 1.81
C GLN A 47 -48.68 -44.38 1.21
N ARG A 48 -47.47 -44.66 0.71
CA ARG A 48 -46.89 -46.03 0.74
C ARG A 48 -45.37 -46.00 0.92
N SER A 49 -44.94 -46.60 2.02
CA SER A 49 -43.57 -46.88 2.43
C SER A 49 -43.06 -48.23 1.89
N ASP A 50 -41.85 -48.28 1.31
CA ASP A 50 -41.01 -49.50 1.21
C ASP A 50 -39.59 -49.17 1.77
N PRO A 51 -39.11 -49.89 2.81
CA PRO A 51 -37.93 -49.53 3.59
C PRO A 51 -36.67 -50.25 3.10
N ARG A 52 -35.94 -49.70 2.13
CA ARG A 52 -34.60 -50.18 1.77
C ARG A 52 -33.67 -49.06 1.35
N HIS A 53 -33.35 -48.14 2.25
CA HIS A 53 -32.14 -47.29 2.20
C HIS A 53 -31.95 -46.58 3.56
N GLN A 54 -31.65 -47.34 4.61
CA GLN A 54 -31.13 -46.80 5.87
C GLN A 54 -29.71 -47.33 6.06
N SER A 55 -28.72 -46.61 5.55
CA SER A 55 -27.33 -46.56 6.07
C SER A 55 -26.45 -45.71 5.15
N ALA A 56 -26.58 -44.38 5.22
CA ALA A 56 -25.56 -43.44 4.73
C ALA A 56 -25.74 -41.97 5.19
N HIS A 57 -26.62 -41.66 6.15
CA HIS A 57 -26.80 -40.29 6.66
C HIS A 57 -26.75 -40.28 8.18
N ARG A 58 -25.54 -40.40 8.72
CA ARG A 58 -25.19 -39.98 10.08
C ARG A 58 -23.76 -39.45 10.11
N GLN A 59 -23.53 -38.29 9.50
CA GLN A 59 -22.46 -37.37 9.87
C GLN A 59 -22.94 -35.95 9.54
N ASN A 60 -23.92 -35.48 10.31
CA ASN A 60 -24.24 -34.06 10.39
C ASN A 60 -24.80 -33.78 11.79
N ASP A 61 -24.03 -34.19 12.81
CA ASP A 61 -24.30 -33.86 14.21
C ASP A 61 -23.40 -32.69 14.63
N SER A 62 -24.02 -31.51 14.70
CA SER A 62 -23.71 -30.38 15.59
C SER A 62 -22.23 -30.10 15.91
N MET A 63 -21.59 -29.22 15.12
CA MET A 63 -20.35 -28.54 15.51
C MET A 63 -20.55 -27.74 16.82
N PRO A 64 -19.57 -27.63 17.74
CA PRO A 64 -19.76 -26.86 18.97
C PRO A 64 -19.72 -25.35 18.66
N PRO A 65 -20.78 -24.58 18.97
CA PRO A 65 -20.76 -23.11 18.91
C PRO A 65 -19.61 -22.48 19.72
N ALA A 66 -19.04 -23.23 20.66
CA ALA A 66 -17.93 -22.82 21.52
C ALA A 66 -16.61 -22.62 20.74
N ALA A 67 -16.24 -23.50 19.81
CA ALA A 67 -14.99 -23.39 19.06
C ALA A 67 -15.01 -22.18 18.13
N GLN A 68 -16.10 -22.01 17.37
CA GLN A 68 -16.30 -20.84 16.51
C GLN A 68 -16.32 -19.53 17.31
N LYS A 69 -17.02 -19.50 18.45
CA LYS A 69 -17.05 -18.33 19.34
C LYS A 69 -15.66 -18.02 19.91
N ARG A 70 -14.88 -19.03 20.28
CA ARG A 70 -13.53 -18.85 20.82
C ARG A 70 -12.55 -18.37 19.75
N ILE A 71 -12.59 -18.92 18.54
CA ILE A 71 -11.78 -18.45 17.41
C ILE A 71 -12.10 -16.98 17.11
N ALA A 72 -13.38 -16.60 17.10
CA ALA A 72 -13.78 -15.21 16.90
C ALA A 72 -13.24 -14.28 18.00
N ASP A 73 -13.38 -14.66 19.28
CA ASP A 73 -12.84 -13.92 20.43
C ASP A 73 -11.31 -13.75 20.35
N LEU A 74 -10.59 -14.83 20.03
CA LEU A 74 -9.13 -14.79 19.88
C LEU A 74 -8.71 -13.85 18.76
N ARG A 75 -9.34 -13.95 17.58
CA ARG A 75 -9.08 -13.05 16.45
C ARG A 75 -9.31 -11.59 16.83
N GLU A 76 -10.42 -11.28 17.51
CA GLU A 76 -10.72 -9.92 17.96
C GLU A 76 -9.68 -9.39 18.96
N ARG A 77 -9.30 -10.20 19.95
CA ARG A 77 -8.30 -9.82 20.96
C ARG A 77 -6.91 -9.62 20.37
N ILE A 78 -6.50 -10.49 19.46
CA ILE A 78 -5.22 -10.38 18.74
C ILE A 78 -5.20 -9.14 17.86
N GLU A 79 -6.26 -8.89 17.08
CA GLU A 79 -6.31 -7.70 16.23
C GLU A 79 -6.41 -6.40 17.04
N LYS A 80 -7.07 -6.43 18.21
CA LYS A 80 -7.02 -5.32 19.17
C LYS A 80 -5.60 -5.07 19.66
N ALA A 81 -4.88 -6.12 20.08
CA ALA A 81 -3.50 -5.99 20.53
C ALA A 81 -2.56 -5.50 19.42
N ASN A 82 -2.73 -6.01 18.20
CA ASN A 82 -2.00 -5.54 17.01
C ASN A 82 -2.25 -4.06 16.74
N TYR A 83 -3.51 -3.61 16.84
CA TYR A 83 -3.86 -2.20 16.67
C TYR A 83 -3.24 -1.33 17.77
N GLU A 84 -3.38 -1.72 19.03
CA GLU A 84 -2.82 -0.99 20.17
C GLU A 84 -1.29 -0.87 20.07
N TYR A 85 -0.61 -1.97 19.77
CA TYR A 85 0.85 -1.98 19.65
C TYR A 85 1.32 -1.26 18.37
N HIS A 86 0.85 -1.69 17.20
CA HIS A 86 1.44 -1.28 15.92
C HIS A 86 0.82 -0.04 15.31
N VAL A 87 -0.35 0.41 15.79
CA VAL A 87 -1.05 1.58 15.26
C VAL A 87 -1.11 2.71 16.28
N LEU A 88 -1.48 2.41 17.52
CA LEU A 88 -1.59 3.41 18.59
C LEU A 88 -0.29 3.64 19.37
N ASP A 89 0.66 2.71 19.31
CA ASP A 89 1.87 2.71 20.15
C ASP A 89 1.55 2.72 21.66
N GLN A 90 0.50 1.98 22.04
CA GLN A 90 -0.05 1.89 23.40
C GLN A 90 -0.46 0.45 23.74
N PRO A 91 0.49 -0.52 23.80
CA PRO A 91 0.16 -1.91 24.07
C PRO A 91 -0.46 -2.10 25.46
N THR A 92 -1.57 -2.86 25.54
CA THR A 92 -2.25 -3.17 26.81
C THR A 92 -1.93 -4.55 27.36
N ILE A 93 -1.28 -5.42 26.57
CA ILE A 93 -0.86 -6.77 26.96
C ILE A 93 0.64 -6.95 26.71
N ALA A 94 1.28 -7.79 27.52
CA ALA A 94 2.67 -8.18 27.33
C ALA A 94 2.84 -9.15 26.15
N ASP A 95 4.05 -9.21 25.59
CA ASP A 95 4.38 -10.04 24.43
C ASP A 95 4.10 -11.52 24.68
N GLU A 96 4.37 -12.03 25.90
CA GLU A 96 4.10 -13.43 26.26
C GLU A 96 2.59 -13.75 26.24
N ALA A 97 1.76 -12.79 26.64
CA ALA A 97 0.31 -12.94 26.60
C ALA A 97 -0.21 -12.90 25.17
N TYR A 98 0.35 -12.03 24.31
CA TYR A 98 0.05 -12.02 22.88
C TYR A 98 0.41 -13.36 22.20
N ASP A 99 1.61 -13.88 22.48
CA ASP A 99 2.08 -15.15 21.93
C ASP A 99 1.23 -16.34 22.37
N ALA A 100 0.71 -16.31 23.60
CA ALA A 100 -0.25 -17.31 24.08
C ALA A 100 -1.55 -17.29 23.28
N LEU A 101 -2.10 -16.10 22.97
CA LEU A 101 -3.31 -15.96 22.15
C LEU A 101 -3.10 -16.50 20.72
N ILE A 102 -1.99 -16.15 20.09
CA ILE A 102 -1.64 -16.64 18.75
C ILE A 102 -1.51 -18.16 18.73
N ARG A 103 -0.87 -18.75 19.74
CA ARG A 103 -0.69 -20.20 19.87
C ARG A 103 -2.03 -20.91 20.02
N GLU A 104 -2.89 -20.41 20.90
CA GLU A 104 -4.24 -20.96 21.09
C GLU A 104 -5.06 -20.87 19.81
N LEU A 105 -5.01 -19.74 19.08
CA LEU A 105 -5.71 -19.59 17.81
C LEU A 105 -5.22 -20.59 16.76
N ARG A 106 -3.90 -20.78 16.64
CA ARG A 106 -3.31 -21.76 15.72
C ARG A 106 -3.76 -23.19 16.04
N GLU A 107 -3.70 -23.59 17.31
CA GLU A 107 -4.13 -24.93 17.74
C GLU A 107 -5.62 -25.19 17.44
N LEU A 108 -6.46 -24.17 17.58
CA LEU A 108 -7.88 -24.28 17.26
C LEU A 108 -8.11 -24.34 15.74
N GLU A 109 -7.41 -23.53 14.96
CA GLU A 109 -7.49 -23.54 13.50
C GLU A 109 -6.94 -24.83 12.87
N GLU A 110 -5.91 -25.44 13.46
CA GLU A 110 -5.41 -26.76 13.05
C GLU A 110 -6.45 -27.87 13.31
N LYS A 111 -7.20 -27.78 14.42
CA LYS A 111 -8.28 -28.72 14.76
C LYS A 111 -9.56 -28.48 13.97
N HIS A 112 -9.75 -27.26 13.48
CA HIS A 112 -10.93 -26.81 12.74
C HIS A 112 -10.55 -26.08 11.44
N PRO A 113 -9.97 -26.78 10.43
CA PRO A 113 -9.53 -26.15 9.18
C PRO A 113 -10.65 -25.43 8.43
N GLU A 114 -11.90 -25.87 8.60
CA GLU A 114 -13.10 -25.26 8.03
C GLU A 114 -13.42 -23.85 8.57
N LEU A 115 -12.84 -23.47 9.71
CA LEU A 115 -13.04 -22.17 10.35
C LEU A 115 -11.92 -21.17 10.04
N VAL A 116 -10.87 -21.58 9.32
CA VAL A 116 -9.76 -20.70 8.90
C VAL A 116 -10.28 -19.70 7.86
N THR A 117 -10.01 -18.41 8.08
CA THR A 117 -10.37 -17.36 7.12
C THR A 117 -9.13 -16.59 6.65
N PRO A 118 -9.14 -16.02 5.43
CA PRO A 118 -8.00 -15.26 4.90
C PRO A 118 -7.58 -14.03 5.73
N GLU A 119 -8.48 -13.52 6.57
CA GLU A 119 -8.26 -12.38 7.46
C GLU A 119 -7.70 -12.80 8.83
N SER A 120 -7.61 -14.10 9.11
CA SER A 120 -7.11 -14.56 10.40
C SER A 120 -5.65 -14.13 10.61
N PRO A 121 -5.26 -13.65 11.81
CA PRO A 121 -3.90 -13.20 12.11
C PRO A 121 -2.84 -14.28 11.88
N THR A 122 -3.21 -15.56 11.96
CA THR A 122 -2.33 -16.70 11.71
C THR A 122 -1.94 -16.84 10.24
N GLN A 123 -2.73 -16.29 9.32
CA GLN A 123 -2.52 -16.36 7.87
C GLN A 123 -1.59 -15.26 7.35
N ARG A 124 -1.08 -14.39 8.23
CA ARG A 124 -0.13 -13.32 7.86
C ARG A 124 1.18 -13.86 7.30
N VAL A 125 1.62 -15.04 7.74
CA VAL A 125 2.84 -15.72 7.29
C VAL A 125 2.46 -17.15 6.91
N GLY A 126 2.73 -17.55 5.67
CA GLY A 126 2.32 -18.88 5.17
C GLY A 126 2.07 -18.95 3.67
N ALA A 127 2.02 -17.81 2.98
CA ALA A 127 2.01 -17.80 1.51
C ALA A 127 3.29 -18.45 0.96
N ALA A 128 3.12 -19.37 0.02
CA ALA A 128 4.25 -20.03 -0.63
C ALA A 128 5.16 -18.98 -1.31
N PRO A 129 6.49 -19.21 -1.33
CA PRO A 129 7.40 -18.33 -2.06
C PRO A 129 6.95 -18.18 -3.52
N SER A 130 6.88 -16.94 -3.96
CA SER A 130 6.56 -16.61 -5.34
C SER A 130 7.77 -16.83 -6.24
N THR A 131 7.57 -17.17 -7.51
CA THR A 131 8.67 -17.22 -8.50
C THR A 131 8.91 -15.87 -9.16
N ARG A 132 7.91 -14.99 -9.17
CA ARG A 132 7.93 -13.63 -9.72
C ARG A 132 6.80 -12.79 -9.15
N PHE A 133 6.90 -11.48 -9.28
CA PHE A 133 5.80 -10.55 -9.02
C PHE A 133 4.97 -10.30 -10.29
N ALA A 134 3.66 -10.41 -10.18
CA ALA A 134 2.74 -10.11 -11.29
C ALA A 134 2.55 -8.59 -11.45
N PRO A 135 2.36 -8.07 -12.67
CA PRO A 135 1.98 -6.67 -12.84
C PRO A 135 0.56 -6.41 -12.34
N VAL A 136 0.34 -5.25 -11.72
CA VAL A 136 -0.97 -4.79 -11.23
C VAL A 136 -1.22 -3.39 -11.76
N GLU A 137 -2.31 -3.20 -12.50
CA GLU A 137 -2.74 -1.88 -12.93
C GLU A 137 -3.46 -1.15 -11.79
N HIS A 138 -3.06 0.08 -11.51
CA HIS A 138 -3.68 0.89 -10.47
C HIS A 138 -4.99 1.50 -10.97
N ALA A 139 -6.08 1.36 -10.20
CA ALA A 139 -7.38 1.95 -10.53
C ALA A 139 -7.34 3.48 -10.73
N ARG A 140 -6.38 4.15 -10.08
CA ARG A 140 -6.02 5.56 -10.30
C ARG A 140 -4.49 5.65 -10.40
N PRO A 141 -3.90 6.52 -11.21
CA PRO A 141 -2.44 6.68 -11.23
C PRO A 141 -1.86 7.08 -9.86
N MET A 142 -0.71 6.51 -9.51
CA MET A 142 0.12 6.88 -8.36
C MET A 142 1.20 7.88 -8.81
N LEU A 143 0.89 9.15 -8.60
CA LEU A 143 1.69 10.26 -9.09
C LEU A 143 2.84 10.65 -8.14
N SER A 144 3.75 11.47 -8.65
CA SER A 144 4.82 12.08 -7.84
C SER A 144 4.35 13.42 -7.29
N LEU A 145 5.16 14.03 -6.43
CA LEU A 145 4.94 15.38 -5.91
C LEU A 145 5.94 16.34 -6.55
N SER A 146 5.49 17.56 -6.82
CA SER A 146 6.40 18.69 -7.03
C SER A 146 7.18 18.97 -5.75
N ASN A 147 8.39 19.55 -5.87
CA ASN A 147 9.19 19.91 -4.71
C ASN A 147 9.25 21.43 -4.57
N VAL A 148 9.37 21.88 -3.33
CA VAL A 148 9.84 23.22 -2.94
C VAL A 148 10.93 23.06 -1.89
N PHE A 149 11.89 23.98 -1.86
CA PHE A 149 13.08 23.91 -1.01
C PHE A 149 13.17 25.07 -0.01
N ASP A 150 12.42 26.15 -0.26
CA ASP A 150 12.41 27.33 0.58
C ASP A 150 11.02 27.99 0.67
N GLU A 151 10.95 29.02 1.51
CA GLU A 151 9.74 29.80 1.76
C GLU A 151 9.24 30.51 0.50
N ALA A 152 10.13 31.06 -0.33
CA ALA A 152 9.76 31.82 -1.52
C ALA A 152 9.09 30.90 -2.55
N GLU A 153 9.66 29.72 -2.77
CA GLU A 153 9.08 28.68 -3.63
C GLU A 153 7.72 28.19 -3.10
N PHE A 154 7.57 28.03 -1.78
CA PHE A 154 6.29 27.63 -1.19
C PHE A 154 5.23 28.73 -1.30
N ARG A 155 5.57 30.00 -1.06
CA ARG A 155 4.66 31.14 -1.29
C ARG A 155 4.24 31.23 -2.76
N ALA A 156 5.14 30.94 -3.70
CA ALA A 156 4.80 30.87 -5.12
C ALA A 156 3.83 29.71 -5.44
N PHE A 157 3.95 28.57 -4.76
CA PHE A 157 2.98 27.47 -4.86
C PHE A 157 1.60 27.88 -4.35
N ASP A 158 1.52 28.48 -3.16
CA ASP A 158 0.27 28.98 -2.56
C ASP A 158 -0.41 30.03 -3.47
N GLN A 159 0.35 30.98 -4.02
CA GLN A 159 -0.18 31.97 -4.97
C GLN A 159 -0.80 31.30 -6.22
N ARG A 160 -0.17 30.25 -6.76
CA ARG A 160 -0.72 29.50 -7.91
C ARG A 160 -2.01 28.77 -7.54
N VAL A 161 -2.10 28.23 -6.33
CA VAL A 161 -3.31 27.58 -5.80
C VAL A 161 -4.44 28.58 -5.68
N ARG A 162 -4.22 29.71 -4.98
CA ARG A 162 -5.20 30.78 -4.79
C ARG A 162 -5.71 31.33 -6.12
N LYS A 163 -4.79 31.63 -7.05
CA LYS A 163 -5.14 32.10 -8.40
C LYS A 163 -6.02 31.11 -9.16
N ALA A 164 -5.74 29.81 -9.03
CA ALA A 164 -6.51 28.77 -9.73
C ALA A 164 -7.92 28.57 -9.13
N LEU A 165 -8.08 28.80 -7.82
CA LEU A 165 -9.36 28.69 -7.13
C LEU A 165 -10.16 30.00 -7.08
N GLY A 166 -9.52 31.14 -7.36
CA GLY A 166 -10.14 32.46 -7.39
C GLY A 166 -10.49 33.02 -6.00
N ARG A 167 -9.82 32.55 -4.93
CA ARG A 167 -10.07 32.96 -3.53
C ARG A 167 -8.85 32.78 -2.65
N ASP A 168 -8.85 33.49 -1.52
CA ASP A 168 -7.75 33.52 -0.54
C ASP A 168 -7.98 32.64 0.70
N ASP A 169 -9.18 32.10 0.91
CA ASP A 169 -9.45 31.24 2.07
C ASP A 169 -9.03 29.78 1.81
N ILE A 170 -7.70 29.55 1.70
CA ILE A 170 -7.10 28.25 1.40
C ILE A 170 -6.35 27.69 2.61
N GLY A 171 -6.90 26.61 3.18
CA GLY A 171 -6.25 25.82 4.22
C GLY A 171 -5.46 24.63 3.67
N TYR A 172 -4.47 24.21 4.45
CA TYR A 172 -3.57 23.11 4.15
C TYR A 172 -3.55 22.06 5.27
N VAL A 173 -3.09 20.86 4.93
CA VAL A 173 -2.65 19.83 5.89
C VAL A 173 -1.18 19.55 5.63
N CYS A 174 -0.38 19.64 6.69
CA CYS A 174 1.04 19.30 6.69
C CYS A 174 1.23 17.90 7.25
N GLU A 175 1.92 17.04 6.51
CA GLU A 175 2.24 15.66 6.89
C GLU A 175 3.76 15.43 6.73
N LEU A 176 4.37 14.62 7.59
CA LEU A 176 5.78 14.25 7.41
C LEU A 176 5.96 13.42 6.13
N LYS A 177 6.96 13.76 5.34
CA LYS A 177 7.30 13.02 4.13
C LYS A 177 8.14 11.80 4.51
N ILE A 178 7.48 10.65 4.60
CA ILE A 178 8.11 9.39 5.02
C ILE A 178 9.07 8.91 3.94
N ASP A 179 10.26 8.47 4.35
CA ASP A 179 11.24 7.92 3.43
C ASP A 179 11.11 6.39 3.35
N GLY A 180 10.40 5.91 2.33
CA GLY A 180 10.18 4.49 2.12
C GLY A 180 9.79 4.12 0.69
N LEU A 181 8.85 3.19 0.57
CA LEU A 181 8.28 2.73 -0.68
C LEU A 181 6.77 2.95 -0.70
N ALA A 182 6.29 3.71 -1.67
CA ALA A 182 4.87 3.93 -1.90
C ALA A 182 4.14 2.63 -2.29
N ILE A 183 3.07 2.33 -1.56
CA ILE A 183 2.21 1.15 -1.70
C ILE A 183 0.75 1.57 -1.88
N ASN A 184 0.02 0.84 -2.73
CA ASN A 184 -1.44 0.87 -2.81
C ASN A 184 -1.99 -0.42 -2.19
N LEU A 185 -2.87 -0.31 -1.20
CA LEU A 185 -3.61 -1.39 -0.57
C LEU A 185 -5.06 -1.33 -1.04
N THR A 186 -5.52 -2.37 -1.71
CA THR A 186 -6.91 -2.53 -2.12
C THR A 186 -7.67 -3.30 -1.05
N TYR A 187 -8.72 -2.69 -0.54
CA TYR A 187 -9.72 -3.33 0.31
C TYR A 187 -11.02 -3.48 -0.48
N GLN A 188 -11.67 -4.64 -0.35
CA GLN A 188 -12.99 -4.91 -0.90
C GLN A 188 -13.91 -5.28 0.26
N ASP A 189 -15.00 -4.53 0.41
CA ASP A 189 -15.98 -4.70 1.50
C ASP A 189 -15.33 -4.74 2.90
N GLY A 190 -14.25 -3.96 3.06
CA GLY A 190 -13.48 -3.84 4.28
C GLY A 190 -12.37 -4.88 4.45
N THR A 191 -12.18 -5.84 3.54
CA THR A 191 -11.13 -6.86 3.61
C THR A 191 -9.97 -6.55 2.67
N PHE A 192 -8.72 -6.70 3.14
CA PHE A 192 -7.52 -6.53 2.32
C PHE A 192 -7.41 -7.64 1.27
N VAL A 193 -7.46 -7.29 -0.01
CA VAL A 193 -7.48 -8.25 -1.12
C VAL A 193 -6.24 -8.20 -1.99
N GLN A 194 -5.64 -7.02 -2.20
CA GLN A 194 -4.47 -6.88 -3.07
C GLN A 194 -3.61 -5.69 -2.65
N GLY A 195 -2.29 -5.85 -2.65
CA GLY A 195 -1.34 -4.77 -2.42
C GLY A 195 -0.28 -4.69 -3.52
N ALA A 196 -0.03 -3.49 -4.02
CA ALA A 196 0.87 -3.26 -5.14
C ALA A 196 1.87 -2.13 -4.87
N THR A 197 3.09 -2.28 -5.39
CA THR A 197 4.08 -1.18 -5.41
C THR A 197 3.65 -0.08 -6.37
N ARG A 198 4.23 1.12 -6.26
CA ARG A 198 4.01 2.19 -7.26
C ARG A 198 4.36 1.79 -8.70
N GLY A 199 5.50 1.13 -8.92
CA GLY A 199 6.06 0.88 -10.25
C GLY A 199 6.28 2.18 -11.04
N ASP A 200 5.73 2.25 -12.26
CA ASP A 200 5.80 3.44 -13.13
C ASP A 200 4.74 4.50 -12.83
N GLY A 201 3.86 4.22 -11.86
CA GLY A 201 2.72 5.07 -11.48
C GLY A 201 1.38 4.58 -12.02
N THR A 202 1.36 3.83 -13.12
CA THR A 202 0.14 3.21 -13.67
C THR A 202 0.13 1.71 -13.41
N THR A 203 1.29 1.05 -13.54
CA THR A 203 1.46 -0.38 -13.29
C THR A 203 2.49 -0.60 -12.19
N GLY A 204 2.10 -1.34 -11.17
CA GLY A 204 2.91 -1.82 -10.06
C GLY A 204 3.22 -3.31 -10.12
N GLU A 205 3.90 -3.80 -9.09
CA GLU A 205 4.12 -5.22 -8.82
C GLU A 205 3.19 -5.67 -7.69
N ASP A 206 2.52 -6.81 -7.85
CA ASP A 206 1.75 -7.46 -6.79
C ASP A 206 2.70 -7.96 -5.70
N VAL A 207 2.60 -7.35 -4.52
CA VAL A 207 3.38 -7.70 -3.32
C VAL A 207 2.43 -8.03 -2.16
N THR A 208 1.22 -8.51 -2.47
CA THR A 208 0.15 -8.75 -1.49
C THR A 208 0.61 -9.67 -0.36
N ALA A 209 1.26 -10.79 -0.69
CA ALA A 209 1.75 -11.75 0.30
C ALA A 209 2.75 -11.12 1.28
N ASN A 210 3.61 -10.23 0.79
CA ASN A 210 4.63 -9.57 1.59
C ASN A 210 4.01 -8.51 2.50
N LEU A 211 3.04 -7.75 1.98
CA LEU A 211 2.33 -6.72 2.74
C LEU A 211 1.45 -7.31 3.85
N ARG A 212 0.88 -8.52 3.68
CA ARG A 212 0.16 -9.22 4.76
C ARG A 212 1.02 -9.48 6.00
N THR A 213 2.34 -9.60 5.83
CA THR A 213 3.29 -9.81 6.93
C THR A 213 3.50 -8.55 7.79
N ILE A 214 3.15 -7.36 7.29
CA ILE A 214 3.35 -6.09 7.96
C ILE A 214 2.22 -5.87 8.97
N LYS A 215 2.55 -5.98 10.26
CA LYS A 215 1.56 -5.96 11.36
C LYS A 215 0.78 -4.65 11.47
N SER A 216 1.35 -3.51 11.06
CA SER A 216 0.65 -2.22 11.04
C SER A 216 -0.36 -2.08 9.90
N ILE A 217 -0.41 -3.03 8.96
CA ILE A 217 -1.44 -3.10 7.92
C ILE A 217 -2.58 -3.97 8.46
N PRO A 218 -3.81 -3.43 8.62
CA PRO A 218 -4.95 -4.24 9.02
C PRO A 218 -5.38 -5.15 7.85
N LEU A 219 -5.66 -6.44 8.14
CA LEU A 219 -6.20 -7.36 7.14
C LEU A 219 -7.69 -7.11 6.88
N SER A 220 -8.39 -6.48 7.82
CA SER A 220 -9.75 -6.00 7.68
C SER A 220 -9.95 -4.70 8.45
N PHE A 221 -10.88 -3.86 8.00
CA PHE A 221 -11.23 -2.64 8.71
C PHE A 221 -12.01 -2.94 9.99
N ARG A 222 -11.82 -2.09 10.99
CA ARG A 222 -12.54 -2.16 12.27
C ARG A 222 -14.02 -1.81 12.15
N GLN A 223 -14.40 -1.15 11.05
CA GLN A 223 -15.78 -0.81 10.72
C GLN A 223 -16.10 -1.35 9.33
N LYS A 224 -17.35 -1.76 9.11
CA LYS A 224 -17.81 -2.18 7.80
C LYS A 224 -17.78 -1.00 6.83
N VAL A 225 -17.14 -1.20 5.68
CA VAL A 225 -17.13 -0.28 4.56
C VAL A 225 -17.47 -1.09 3.33
N SER A 226 -18.54 -0.74 2.63
CA SER A 226 -18.95 -1.42 1.41
C SER A 226 -18.18 -0.91 0.20
N GLY A 227 -17.92 -1.80 -0.75
CA GLY A 227 -17.24 -1.47 -2.00
C GLY A 227 -15.72 -1.43 -1.89
N ARG A 228 -15.11 -0.89 -2.94
CA ARG A 228 -13.64 -0.84 -3.10
C ARG A 228 -13.08 0.41 -2.41
N VAL A 229 -12.07 0.21 -1.57
CA VAL A 229 -11.26 1.28 -0.99
C VAL A 229 -9.79 1.06 -1.35
N ASP A 230 -9.18 2.02 -2.03
CA ASP A 230 -7.75 2.02 -2.34
C ASP A 230 -7.02 2.93 -1.36
N VAL A 231 -6.33 2.35 -0.38
CA VAL A 231 -5.53 3.08 0.62
C VAL A 231 -4.09 3.19 0.12
N ARG A 232 -3.56 4.41 0.10
CA ARG A 232 -2.17 4.69 -0.26
C ARG A 232 -1.37 5.12 0.94
N GLY A 233 -0.14 4.63 0.99
CA GLY A 233 0.78 4.94 2.06
C GLY A 233 2.21 4.59 1.71
N GLU A 234 3.09 4.79 2.68
CA GLU A 234 4.50 4.46 2.58
C GLU A 234 4.81 3.28 3.48
N VAL A 235 5.35 2.20 2.91
CA VAL A 235 6.04 1.17 3.70
C VAL A 235 7.45 1.68 3.98
N TYR A 236 7.83 1.68 5.25
CA TYR A 236 9.13 2.14 5.70
C TYR A 236 9.76 1.13 6.66
N LEU A 237 11.07 1.29 6.87
CA LEU A 237 11.81 0.50 7.84
C LEU A 237 12.11 1.39 9.05
N PRO A 238 11.56 1.09 10.25
CA PRO A 238 11.90 1.81 11.47
C PRO A 238 13.41 1.80 11.72
N LYS A 239 13.96 2.87 12.31
CA LYS A 239 15.40 3.03 12.58
C LYS A 239 15.98 1.83 13.33
N LYS A 240 15.31 1.37 14.40
CA LYS A 240 15.70 0.18 15.16
C LYS A 240 15.78 -1.08 14.29
N SER A 241 14.80 -1.29 13.41
CA SER A 241 14.77 -2.44 12.49
C SER A 241 15.88 -2.34 11.42
N PHE A 242 16.19 -1.12 10.97
CA PHE A 242 17.28 -0.86 10.03
C PHE A 242 18.65 -1.13 10.65
N GLU A 243 18.90 -0.64 11.85
CA GLU A 243 20.13 -0.89 12.63
C GLU A 243 20.32 -2.39 12.88
N ALA A 244 19.27 -3.08 13.34
CA ALA A 244 19.30 -4.53 13.55
C ALA A 244 19.60 -5.30 12.25
N THR A 245 18.99 -4.89 11.14
CA THR A 245 19.22 -5.49 9.81
C THR A 245 20.67 -5.29 9.35
N ASN A 246 21.23 -4.09 9.50
CA ASN A 246 22.61 -3.83 9.12
C ASN A 246 23.61 -4.57 10.02
N LYS A 247 23.31 -4.70 11.32
CA LYS A 247 24.12 -5.51 12.23
C LYS A 247 24.16 -6.98 11.80
N GLU A 248 23.01 -7.59 11.52
CA GLU A 248 22.90 -8.97 11.03
C GLU A 248 23.69 -9.18 9.72
N ARG A 249 23.65 -8.21 8.81
CA ARG A 249 24.40 -8.27 7.54
C ARG A 249 25.90 -8.17 7.75
N ALA A 250 26.36 -7.24 8.60
CA ALA A 250 27.77 -7.08 8.91
C ALA A 250 28.34 -8.36 9.57
N GLU A 251 27.60 -9.00 10.47
CA GLU A 251 27.95 -10.28 11.08
C GLU A 251 28.11 -11.42 10.06
N ARG A 252 27.42 -11.32 8.90
CA ARG A 252 27.53 -12.27 7.78
C ARG A 252 28.56 -11.85 6.71
N GLY A 253 29.25 -10.72 6.88
CA GLY A 253 30.15 -10.17 5.86
C GLY A 253 29.43 -9.64 4.61
N GLU A 254 28.13 -9.38 4.69
CA GLU A 254 27.36 -8.79 3.59
C GLU A 254 27.46 -7.24 3.62
N PRO A 255 27.38 -6.56 2.46
CA PRO A 255 27.28 -5.10 2.44
C PRO A 255 26.04 -4.59 3.19
N THR A 256 26.24 -3.58 4.04
CA THR A 256 25.15 -2.89 4.74
C THR A 256 24.32 -2.05 3.77
N PHE A 257 23.05 -1.82 4.09
CA PHE A 257 22.22 -0.88 3.35
C PHE A 257 22.64 0.55 3.66
N ALA A 258 22.72 1.39 2.61
CA ALA A 258 23.10 2.80 2.75
C ALA A 258 22.00 3.66 3.39
N ASN A 259 20.72 3.35 3.16
CA ASN A 259 19.60 4.10 3.74
C ASN A 259 18.38 3.21 4.00
N PRO A 260 17.48 3.60 4.92
CA PRO A 260 16.26 2.85 5.24
C PRO A 260 15.33 2.64 4.05
N ARG A 261 15.26 3.60 3.11
CA ARG A 261 14.43 3.53 1.90
C ARG A 261 14.78 2.31 1.03
N ASN A 262 16.06 2.14 0.72
CA ASN A 262 16.55 1.05 -0.10
C ASN A 262 16.38 -0.30 0.62
N ALA A 263 16.60 -0.33 1.93
CA ALA A 263 16.37 -1.51 2.75
C ALA A 263 14.88 -1.92 2.74
N ALA A 264 13.97 -0.95 2.92
CA ALA A 264 12.52 -1.19 2.87
C ALA A 264 12.08 -1.71 1.50
N ALA A 265 12.54 -1.08 0.41
CA ALA A 265 12.18 -1.50 -0.95
C ALA A 265 12.66 -2.93 -1.26
N GLY A 266 13.88 -3.29 -0.84
CA GLY A 266 14.40 -4.65 -0.97
C GLY A 266 13.63 -5.65 -0.11
N ALA A 267 13.27 -5.26 1.12
CA ALA A 267 12.52 -6.10 2.05
C ALA A 267 11.09 -6.38 1.57
N VAL A 268 10.41 -5.41 0.95
CA VAL A 268 9.05 -5.61 0.39
C VAL A 268 9.08 -6.49 -0.86
N ARG A 269 10.22 -6.60 -1.56
CA ARG A 269 10.36 -7.37 -2.81
C ARG A 269 11.07 -8.70 -2.62
N GLN A 270 10.84 -9.38 -1.51
CA GLN A 270 11.32 -10.74 -1.30
C GLN A 270 10.38 -11.76 -1.94
N LEU A 271 10.92 -12.72 -2.68
CA LEU A 271 10.11 -13.80 -3.25
C LEU A 271 9.46 -14.67 -2.16
N ASP A 272 10.16 -14.84 -1.04
CA ASP A 272 9.61 -15.47 0.16
C ASP A 272 9.07 -14.40 1.14
N PRO A 273 7.76 -14.36 1.40
CA PRO A 273 7.16 -13.44 2.37
C PRO A 273 7.73 -13.60 3.79
N ALA A 274 8.19 -14.81 4.17
CA ALA A 274 8.81 -15.02 5.48
C ALA A 274 10.10 -14.20 5.66
N ALA A 275 10.83 -13.93 4.57
CA ALA A 275 11.97 -13.03 4.61
C ALA A 275 11.56 -11.57 4.83
N THR A 276 10.40 -11.14 4.30
CA THR A 276 9.80 -9.82 4.57
C THR A 276 9.42 -9.70 6.04
N ALA A 277 8.75 -10.72 6.59
CA ALA A 277 8.25 -10.71 7.97
C ALA A 277 9.37 -10.47 9.00
N LYS A 278 10.58 -11.00 8.76
CA LYS A 278 11.76 -10.82 9.63
C LYS A 278 12.27 -9.38 9.70
N ARG A 279 11.90 -8.52 8.74
CA ARG A 279 12.42 -7.15 8.66
C ARG A 279 11.65 -6.15 9.52
N ASN A 280 10.51 -6.54 10.12
CA ASN A 280 9.71 -5.68 10.98
C ASN A 280 9.42 -4.31 10.32
N LEU A 281 8.97 -4.36 9.06
CA LEU A 281 8.51 -3.19 8.32
C LEU A 281 7.26 -2.59 8.98
N ALA A 282 7.03 -1.32 8.70
CA ALA A 282 5.83 -0.60 9.12
C ALA A 282 5.24 0.20 7.95
N PHE A 283 4.01 0.66 8.12
CA PHE A 283 3.24 1.36 7.10
C PHE A 283 2.54 2.58 7.68
N PHE A 284 2.58 3.70 6.95
CA PHE A 284 1.74 4.87 7.22
C PHE A 284 0.88 5.20 6.00
N ALA A 285 -0.43 5.22 6.16
CA ALA A 285 -1.36 5.74 5.15
C ALA A 285 -1.38 7.27 5.14
N TYR A 286 -1.55 7.84 3.95
CA TYR A 286 -1.61 9.29 3.73
C TYR A 286 -2.71 9.72 2.73
N SER A 287 -3.38 8.76 2.07
CA SER A 287 -4.46 9.03 1.10
C SER A 287 -5.31 7.78 0.91
N ALA A 288 -6.56 7.95 0.46
CA ALA A 288 -7.38 6.86 -0.01
C ALA A 288 -8.38 7.32 -1.07
N ALA A 289 -8.85 6.39 -1.90
CA ALA A 289 -10.02 6.55 -2.75
C ALA A 289 -11.11 5.57 -2.31
N GLY A 290 -12.38 5.93 -2.50
CA GLY A 290 -13.53 5.10 -2.09
C GLY A 290 -14.04 5.38 -0.67
N LEU A 291 -13.59 6.46 -0.03
CA LEU A 291 -14.12 6.94 1.26
C LEU A 291 -14.79 8.30 1.07
N ASP A 292 -15.93 8.49 1.72
CA ASP A 292 -16.67 9.76 1.72
C ASP A 292 -16.13 10.68 2.83
N VAL A 293 -15.36 11.70 2.42
CA VAL A 293 -14.70 12.68 3.30
C VAL A 293 -14.61 14.02 2.58
N ALA A 294 -14.79 15.12 3.32
CA ALA A 294 -14.75 16.47 2.74
C ALA A 294 -13.34 17.10 2.75
N SER A 295 -12.43 16.58 3.58
CA SER A 295 -11.08 17.13 3.72
C SER A 295 -9.99 16.07 3.95
N GLN A 296 -8.73 16.44 3.71
CA GLN A 296 -7.55 15.61 3.96
C GLN A 296 -7.41 15.32 5.46
N ALA A 297 -7.68 16.29 6.33
CA ALA A 297 -7.68 16.07 7.77
C ALA A 297 -8.74 15.02 8.18
N GLN A 298 -9.95 15.10 7.61
CA GLN A 298 -11.00 14.10 7.83
C GLN A 298 -10.61 12.73 7.28
N LEU A 299 -9.92 12.68 6.14
CA LEU A 299 -9.42 11.44 5.56
C LEU A 299 -8.43 10.73 6.49
N LEU A 300 -7.45 11.45 7.04
CA LEU A 300 -6.48 10.88 7.98
C LEU A 300 -7.17 10.36 9.24
N GLN A 301 -8.15 11.10 9.76
CA GLN A 301 -8.94 10.63 10.91
C GLN A 301 -9.77 9.39 10.55
N ARG A 302 -10.44 9.38 9.39
CA ARG A 302 -11.24 8.25 8.93
C ARG A 302 -10.41 6.98 8.77
N LEU A 303 -9.20 7.08 8.21
CA LEU A 303 -8.26 5.96 8.09
C LEU A 303 -7.89 5.40 9.46
N ARG A 304 -7.61 6.26 10.45
CA ARG A 304 -7.32 5.85 11.82
C ARG A 304 -8.51 5.13 12.48
N ASP A 305 -9.72 5.64 12.29
CA ASP A 305 -10.95 5.03 12.82
C ASP A 305 -11.24 3.65 12.19
N LEU A 306 -10.85 3.46 10.93
CA LEU A 306 -10.91 2.17 10.23
C LEU A 306 -9.82 1.18 10.68
N GLY A 307 -8.85 1.62 11.49
CA GLY A 307 -7.76 0.78 11.97
C GLY A 307 -6.47 0.89 11.15
N VAL A 308 -6.44 1.72 10.12
CA VAL A 308 -5.25 1.93 9.29
C VAL A 308 -4.32 2.93 9.97
N ARG A 309 -3.04 2.57 10.12
CA ARG A 309 -2.05 3.46 10.73
C ARG A 309 -1.82 4.70 9.87
N THR A 310 -2.00 5.88 10.47
CA THR A 310 -1.59 7.17 9.91
C THR A 310 -0.47 7.75 10.75
N ASN A 311 0.37 8.60 10.17
CA ASN A 311 1.38 9.32 10.95
C ASN A 311 0.69 10.21 11.98
N THR A 312 1.21 10.30 13.21
CA THR A 312 0.56 11.08 14.30
C THR A 312 0.93 12.56 14.28
N HIS A 313 1.93 12.94 13.49
CA HIS A 313 2.51 14.28 13.52
C HIS A 313 2.00 15.20 12.42
N TRP A 314 0.80 14.99 11.88
CA TRP A 314 0.22 15.93 10.93
C TRP A 314 -0.42 17.15 11.63
N ARG A 315 -0.55 18.26 10.90
CA ARG A 315 -1.20 19.48 11.41
C ARG A 315 -2.00 20.18 10.31
N ALA A 316 -3.23 20.57 10.62
CA ALA A 316 -3.98 21.50 9.78
C ALA A 316 -3.41 22.92 9.93
N ALA A 317 -3.16 23.59 8.82
CA ALA A 317 -2.58 24.92 8.74
C ALA A 317 -3.52 25.83 7.93
N LYS A 318 -4.07 26.87 8.57
CA LYS A 318 -5.03 27.76 7.89
C LYS A 318 -4.36 28.71 6.87
N GLU A 319 -3.08 28.98 7.05
CA GLU A 319 -2.32 29.96 6.27
C GLU A 319 -0.87 29.48 6.08
N VAL A 320 -0.16 30.14 5.16
CA VAL A 320 1.25 29.84 4.81
C VAL A 320 2.17 29.85 6.03
N ASP A 321 2.05 30.85 6.91
CA ASP A 321 2.97 30.98 8.05
C ASP A 321 2.84 29.79 9.03
N ALA A 322 1.65 29.22 9.16
CA ALA A 322 1.43 28.01 9.96
C ALA A 322 2.08 26.77 9.31
N VAL A 323 2.13 26.69 7.97
CA VAL A 323 2.87 25.66 7.25
C VAL A 323 4.37 25.82 7.50
N LEU A 324 4.91 27.03 7.37
CA LEU A 324 6.34 27.31 7.57
C LEU A 324 6.77 27.02 9.02
N ALA A 325 5.93 27.35 10.00
CA ALA A 325 6.18 27.00 11.40
C ALA A 325 6.27 25.48 11.60
N PHE A 326 5.39 24.70 10.97
CA PHE A 326 5.43 23.24 11.02
C PHE A 326 6.69 22.67 10.33
N VAL A 327 7.07 23.21 9.17
CA VAL A 327 8.29 22.82 8.46
C VAL A 327 9.53 23.07 9.33
N ASN A 328 9.63 24.23 9.96
CA ASN A 328 10.76 24.58 10.83
C ASN A 328 10.82 23.73 12.10
N GLU A 329 9.67 23.45 12.72
CA GLU A 329 9.57 22.55 13.87
C GLU A 329 10.12 21.16 13.54
N TRP A 330 9.63 20.55 12.46
CA TRP A 330 10.01 19.18 12.10
C TRP A 330 11.38 19.10 11.43
N ARG A 331 11.89 20.19 10.86
CA ARG A 331 13.29 20.26 10.42
C ARG A 331 14.25 19.95 11.56
N GLN A 332 13.94 20.41 12.78
CA GLN A 332 14.76 20.19 13.98
C GLN A 332 14.44 18.84 14.63
N LYS A 333 13.14 18.56 14.87
CA LYS A 333 12.71 17.36 15.61
C LYS A 333 12.84 16.04 14.84
N ARG A 334 13.07 16.07 13.52
CA ARG A 334 13.16 14.83 12.69
C ARG A 334 14.17 13.81 13.20
N GLN A 335 15.21 14.24 13.92
CA GLN A 335 16.23 13.34 14.46
C GLN A 335 15.67 12.43 15.58
N GLU A 336 14.66 12.91 16.30
CA GLU A 336 13.99 12.20 17.40
C GLU A 336 13.03 11.10 16.90
N LEU A 337 12.64 11.14 15.62
CA LEU A 337 11.71 10.18 15.04
C LEU A 337 12.33 8.78 14.96
N ASP A 338 11.51 7.74 15.09
CA ASP A 338 11.89 6.35 14.92
C ASP A 338 11.89 5.90 13.44
N TYR A 339 11.72 6.83 12.50
CA TYR A 339 11.76 6.59 11.05
C TYR A 339 12.44 7.73 10.29
N GLY A 340 12.76 7.48 9.02
CA GLY A 340 13.33 8.47 8.11
C GLY A 340 12.28 9.42 7.54
N THR A 341 12.63 10.70 7.46
CA THR A 341 11.84 11.72 6.75
C THR A 341 12.75 12.72 6.05
N ASP A 342 12.40 13.12 4.84
CA ASP A 342 13.17 14.05 4.00
C ASP A 342 12.47 15.40 3.79
N GLY A 343 11.36 15.65 4.49
CA GLY A 343 10.61 16.91 4.38
C GLY A 343 9.19 16.82 4.91
N VAL A 344 8.36 17.76 4.46
CA VAL A 344 6.94 17.85 4.76
C VAL A 344 6.16 17.83 3.46
N VAL A 345 5.13 17.00 3.37
CA VAL A 345 4.12 17.09 2.31
C VAL A 345 3.05 18.06 2.75
N VAL A 346 2.79 19.07 1.92
CA VAL A 346 1.73 20.06 2.14
C VAL A 346 0.66 19.85 1.10
N LYS A 347 -0.59 19.62 1.55
CA LYS A 347 -1.76 19.35 0.70
C LYS A 347 -2.84 20.38 0.98
N VAL A 348 -3.53 20.87 -0.05
CA VAL A 348 -4.77 21.64 0.14
C VAL A 348 -5.77 20.76 0.90
N ASP A 349 -6.39 21.28 1.96
CA ASP A 349 -7.18 20.44 2.87
C ASP A 349 -8.50 19.97 2.23
N ARG A 350 -9.25 20.86 1.58
CA ARG A 350 -10.56 20.51 0.99
C ARG A 350 -10.42 19.60 -0.22
N ILE A 351 -11.11 18.45 -0.21
CA ILE A 351 -11.07 17.48 -1.33
C ILE A 351 -11.64 18.08 -2.62
N GLU A 352 -12.73 18.85 -2.52
CA GLU A 352 -13.33 19.53 -3.69
C GLU A 352 -12.33 20.50 -4.37
N ASP A 353 -11.51 21.20 -3.57
CA ASP A 353 -10.47 22.08 -4.12
C ASP A 353 -9.36 21.27 -4.80
N GLN A 354 -8.99 20.10 -4.25
CA GLN A 354 -8.02 19.20 -4.88
C GLN A 354 -8.51 18.73 -6.27
N GLU A 355 -9.79 18.36 -6.38
CA GLU A 355 -10.41 17.95 -7.64
C GLU A 355 -10.43 19.09 -8.67
N LYS A 356 -10.80 20.31 -8.25
CA LYS A 356 -10.79 21.51 -9.11
C LYS A 356 -9.37 21.86 -9.60
N LEU A 357 -8.37 21.75 -8.73
CA LEU A 357 -6.99 22.04 -9.07
C LEU A 357 -6.41 21.01 -10.05
N GLY A 358 -6.77 19.73 -9.86
CA GLY A 358 -6.34 18.63 -10.70
C GLY A 358 -4.81 18.43 -10.69
N PHE A 359 -4.27 18.07 -11.86
CA PHE A 359 -2.89 17.64 -12.04
C PHE A 359 -2.19 18.41 -13.16
N VAL A 360 -0.86 18.46 -13.10
CA VAL A 360 0.01 18.91 -14.19
C VAL A 360 1.07 17.84 -14.45
N ALA A 361 1.07 17.30 -15.67
CA ALA A 361 1.84 16.10 -16.01
C ALA A 361 1.62 15.01 -14.94
N ASN A 362 2.66 14.60 -14.22
CA ASN A 362 2.62 13.56 -13.21
C ASN A 362 2.63 14.08 -11.77
N ASN A 363 2.20 15.34 -11.53
CA ASN A 363 2.16 15.94 -10.19
C ASN A 363 0.80 16.60 -9.90
N PRO A 364 0.24 16.45 -8.68
CA PRO A 364 -0.94 17.20 -8.26
C PRO A 364 -0.63 18.69 -8.14
N ARG A 365 -1.57 19.53 -8.56
CA ARG A 365 -1.46 21.00 -8.39
C ARG A 365 -1.83 21.44 -6.96
N TRP A 366 -2.43 20.55 -6.20
CA TRP A 366 -2.92 20.77 -4.83
C TRP A 366 -1.97 20.25 -3.75
N ALA A 367 -0.83 19.65 -4.10
CA ALA A 367 0.16 19.20 -3.13
C ALA A 367 1.61 19.42 -3.58
N THR A 368 2.48 19.67 -2.62
CA THR A 368 3.93 19.80 -2.83
C THR A 368 4.72 19.19 -1.66
N ALA A 369 5.94 18.76 -1.94
CA ALA A 369 6.90 18.31 -0.95
C ALA A 369 7.87 19.45 -0.61
N PHE A 370 7.73 20.03 0.58
CA PHE A 370 8.72 20.93 1.15
C PHE A 370 9.89 20.11 1.69
N LYS A 371 10.96 20.01 0.90
CA LYS A 371 12.13 19.21 1.27
C LYS A 371 12.99 19.92 2.30
N PHE A 372 13.53 19.15 3.23
CA PHE A 372 14.59 19.66 4.07
C PHE A 372 15.88 19.79 3.25
N PRO A 373 16.77 20.74 3.60
CA PRO A 373 18.10 20.77 3.04
C PRO A 373 18.77 19.41 3.25
N ALA A 374 19.31 18.84 2.16
CA ALA A 374 20.12 17.64 2.27
C ALA A 374 21.32 17.95 3.18
N GLU A 375 21.74 16.96 3.97
CA GLU A 375 23.00 17.06 4.69
C GLU A 375 24.12 17.17 3.64
N GLN A 376 24.87 18.27 3.72
CA GLN A 376 25.98 18.53 2.82
C GLN A 376 27.27 18.19 3.54
N ALA A 377 28.10 17.39 2.90
CA ALA A 377 29.46 17.10 3.36
C ALA A 377 30.45 17.46 2.26
N THR A 378 31.63 17.93 2.67
CA THR A 378 32.75 18.18 1.74
C THR A 378 33.61 16.92 1.67
N THR A 379 33.90 16.47 0.46
CA THR A 379 34.83 15.36 0.21
C THR A 379 35.68 15.61 -1.02
N THR A 380 36.69 14.77 -1.22
CA THR A 380 37.62 14.83 -2.34
C THR A 380 37.10 14.00 -3.51
N ILE A 381 37.15 14.56 -4.73
CA ILE A 381 36.97 13.78 -5.96
C ILE A 381 38.29 13.02 -6.20
N GLU A 382 38.27 11.71 -6.06
CA GLU A 382 39.45 10.85 -6.29
C GLU A 382 39.62 10.53 -7.78
N ASP A 383 38.51 10.34 -8.51
CA ASP A 383 38.53 10.06 -9.95
C ASP A 383 37.20 10.45 -10.62
N ILE A 384 37.17 10.46 -11.96
CA ILE A 384 35.95 10.59 -12.77
C ILE A 384 35.85 9.40 -13.71
N LEU A 385 34.96 8.47 -13.39
CA LEU A 385 34.70 7.27 -14.18
C LEU A 385 33.69 7.57 -15.29
N ILE A 386 33.94 7.07 -16.51
CA ILE A 386 33.03 7.25 -17.65
C ILE A 386 32.31 5.95 -17.96
N TYR A 387 30.99 5.94 -17.80
CA TYR A 387 30.14 4.79 -18.12
C TYR A 387 29.46 4.97 -19.49
N VAL A 388 29.48 3.92 -20.31
CA VAL A 388 28.78 3.90 -21.59
C VAL A 388 27.38 3.31 -21.39
N GLY A 389 26.34 4.13 -21.56
CA GLY A 389 24.95 3.68 -21.50
C GLY A 389 24.56 2.80 -22.69
N ARG A 390 23.43 2.09 -22.57
CA ARG A 390 22.89 1.19 -23.62
C ARG A 390 22.65 1.88 -24.97
N THR A 391 22.48 3.19 -24.97
CA THR A 391 22.28 4.03 -26.17
C THR A 391 23.57 4.72 -26.63
N GLY A 392 24.73 4.41 -26.03
CA GLY A 392 26.03 5.02 -26.35
C GLY A 392 26.33 6.32 -25.62
N VAL A 393 25.44 6.81 -24.75
CA VAL A 393 25.65 8.02 -23.95
C VAL A 393 26.77 7.78 -22.92
N LEU A 394 27.77 8.68 -22.91
CA LEU A 394 28.85 8.67 -21.91
C LEU A 394 28.41 9.44 -20.67
N THR A 395 28.29 8.76 -19.53
CA THR A 395 27.90 9.37 -18.25
C THR A 395 29.12 9.45 -17.33
N PRO A 396 29.64 10.66 -17.04
CA PRO A 396 30.70 10.83 -16.06
C PRO A 396 30.14 10.66 -14.65
N VAL A 397 30.82 9.88 -13.81
CA VAL A 397 30.48 9.62 -12.41
C VAL A 397 31.72 9.89 -11.57
N ALA A 398 31.62 10.81 -10.61
CA ALA A 398 32.71 11.10 -9.69
C ALA A 398 32.89 9.93 -8.70
N ALA A 399 34.10 9.38 -8.63
CA ALA A 399 34.54 8.54 -7.52
C ALA A 399 34.98 9.48 -6.39
N LEU A 400 34.25 9.45 -5.28
CA LEU A 400 34.49 10.34 -4.15
C LEU A 400 35.19 9.56 -3.03
N ALA A 401 36.12 10.23 -2.34
CA ALA A 401 36.61 9.73 -1.06
C ALA A 401 35.40 9.54 -0.11
N PRO A 402 35.33 8.45 0.67
CA PRO A 402 34.21 8.21 1.57
C PRO A 402 33.98 9.37 2.54
N VAL A 403 32.73 9.84 2.63
CA VAL A 403 32.31 10.91 3.54
C VAL A 403 30.96 10.54 4.17
N LEU A 404 30.77 10.90 5.43
CA LEU A 404 29.55 10.63 6.21
C LEU A 404 28.52 11.73 6.05
#